data_AF-A0A1F8FV32-F1
#
_entry.id   AF-A0A1F8FV32-F1
#
_cell.length_a   1.000
_cell.length_b   1.000
_cell.length_c   1.000
_cell.angle_alpha   90.00
_cell.angle_beta   90.00
_cell.angle_gamma   90.00
#
_symmetry.space_group_name_H-M   'P 1'
#
loop_
_entity.id
_entity.type
_entity.pdbx_description
1 polymer ?
#
loop_
_entity_poly.entity_id
_entity_poly.type
_entity_poly.pdbx_seq_one_letter_code
_entity_poly.pdbx_strand_id
1 'polypeptide(L)'
;YFRVVVLEHTKKTKGEFLELLGSYDPHKKALQAQKERIEYWISKGAQISPTVNNLLVNYKYWDKSKMASWKPKSKSKTKEAGGIKPAPAKKLTSESGEILNAEARSETPATESQSEAPSAEAVTANI
;
A
#
# COMPACT_ATOMS: atom_id res chain seq x y z
N TYR A 1 -13.41 9.91 14.17
CA TYR A 1 -12.15 10.32 13.52
C TYR A 1 -11.49 9.10 12.89
N PHE A 2 -11.03 9.22 11.66
CA PHE A 2 -10.35 8.17 10.91
C PHE A 2 -8.90 8.59 10.63
N ARG A 3 -8.01 7.61 10.56
CA ARG A 3 -6.59 7.81 10.26
C ARG A 3 -6.30 7.30 8.85
N VAL A 4 -5.51 8.04 8.09
CA VAL A 4 -4.98 7.59 6.80
C VAL A 4 -3.55 7.13 7.06
N VAL A 5 -3.34 5.82 7.02
CA VAL A 5 -2.08 5.18 7.40
C VAL A 5 -1.57 4.27 6.29
N VAL A 6 -0.25 4.10 6.23
CA VAL A 6 0.38 3.03 5.45
C VAL A 6 0.49 1.79 6.34
N LEU A 7 -0.10 0.70 5.88
CA LEU A 7 -0.08 -0.58 6.58
C LEU A 7 0.22 -1.72 5.61
N GLU A 8 0.87 -2.75 6.12
CA GLU A 8 1.11 -3.99 5.37
C GLU A 8 -0.16 -4.85 5.39
N HIS A 9 -0.49 -5.48 4.25
CA HIS A 9 -1.82 -6.07 4.00
C HIS A 9 -2.25 -7.12 5.04
N THR A 10 -1.30 -7.85 5.64
CA THR A 10 -1.61 -8.87 6.65
C THR A 10 -1.83 -8.30 8.06
N LYS A 11 -1.45 -7.04 8.31
CA LYS A 11 -1.58 -6.40 9.62
C LYS A 11 -3.01 -5.98 9.93
N LYS A 12 -3.32 -5.91 11.23
CA LYS A 12 -4.60 -5.43 11.75
C LYS A 12 -4.78 -3.93 11.48
N THR A 13 -5.97 -3.53 11.02
CA THR A 13 -6.29 -2.14 10.66
C THR A 13 -6.13 -1.12 11.80
N LYS A 14 -6.33 -1.54 13.06
CA LYS A 14 -6.19 -0.66 14.24
C LYS A 14 -4.84 -0.86 14.96
N GLY A 15 -3.93 -1.64 14.40
CA GLY A 15 -2.64 -2.00 15.01
C GLY A 15 -1.51 -1.04 14.67
N GLU A 16 -0.30 -1.58 14.69
CA GLU A 16 0.93 -0.92 14.27
C GLU A 16 0.90 -0.61 12.77
N PHE A 17 1.30 0.61 12.42
CA PHE A 17 1.37 1.12 11.05
C PHE A 17 2.77 1.65 10.77
N LEU A 18 3.15 1.72 9.48
CA LEU A 18 4.46 2.20 9.05
C LEU A 18 4.57 3.72 9.18
N GLU A 19 3.57 4.44 8.67
CA GLU A 19 3.54 5.90 8.67
C GLU A 19 2.09 6.42 8.71
N LEU A 20 1.87 7.53 9.42
CA LEU A 20 0.61 8.27 9.42
C LEU A 20 0.67 9.38 8.36
N LEU A 21 -0.07 9.21 7.26
CA LEU A 21 -0.10 10.16 6.14
C LEU A 21 -1.12 11.28 6.35
N GLY A 22 -2.09 11.06 7.22
CA GLY A 22 -3.15 12.02 7.44
C GLY A 22 -4.29 11.49 8.28
N SER A 23 -5.37 12.26 8.28
CA SER A 23 -6.55 12.00 9.06
C SER A 23 -7.80 12.59 8.43
N TYR A 24 -8.93 11.96 8.73
CA TYR A 24 -10.24 12.36 8.23
C TYR A 24 -11.24 12.44 9.39
N ASP A 25 -11.84 13.61 9.56
CA ASP A 25 -12.97 13.80 10.46
C ASP A 25 -14.29 13.69 9.66
N PRO A 26 -15.09 12.64 9.85
CA PRO A 26 -16.35 12.46 9.13
C PRO A 26 -17.44 13.44 9.58
N HIS A 27 -17.36 13.98 10.81
CA HIS A 27 -18.37 14.90 11.33
C HIS A 27 -18.14 16.30 10.78
N LYS A 28 -16.86 16.72 10.72
CA LYS A 28 -16.46 18.01 10.15
C LYS A 28 -16.25 17.95 8.64
N LYS A 29 -16.28 16.76 8.04
CA LYS A 29 -15.91 16.51 6.63
C LYS A 29 -14.59 17.21 6.31
N ALA A 30 -13.59 17.06 7.18
CA ALA A 30 -12.28 17.67 7.03
C ALA A 30 -11.23 16.57 6.83
N LEU A 31 -10.46 16.69 5.76
CA LEU A 31 -9.34 15.80 5.45
C LEU A 31 -8.04 16.58 5.60
N GLN A 32 -7.15 16.12 6.48
CA GLN A 32 -5.77 16.60 6.59
C GLN A 32 -4.86 15.50 6.06
N ALA A 33 -4.20 15.73 4.94
CA ALA A 33 -3.33 14.74 4.30
C ALA A 33 -2.02 15.37 3.81
N GLN A 34 -0.93 14.63 3.93
CA GLN A 34 0.38 15.03 3.42
C GLN A 34 0.57 14.53 1.99
N LYS A 35 0.31 15.40 1.00
CA LYS A 35 0.34 15.07 -0.44
C LYS A 35 1.67 14.45 -0.86
N GLU A 36 2.79 15.07 -0.46
CA GLU A 36 4.14 14.66 -0.85
C GLU A 36 4.47 13.24 -0.38
N ARG A 37 4.07 12.90 0.87
CA ARG A 37 4.28 11.57 1.43
C ARG A 37 3.41 10.52 0.74
N ILE A 38 2.17 10.86 0.40
CA ILE A 38 1.29 9.97 -0.36
C ILE A 38 1.90 9.64 -1.73
N GLU A 39 2.41 10.65 -2.44
CA GLU A 39 3.06 10.47 -3.74
C GLU A 39 4.33 9.63 -3.63
N TYR A 40 5.15 9.86 -2.60
CA TYR A 40 6.33 9.05 -2.31
C TYR A 40 5.99 7.56 -2.12
N TRP A 41 4.99 7.25 -1.29
CA TRP A 41 4.62 5.85 -1.04
C TRP A 41 4.04 5.17 -2.28
N ILE A 42 3.32 5.91 -3.11
CA ILE A 42 2.80 5.38 -4.38
C ILE A 42 3.94 5.13 -5.37
N SER A 43 4.94 6.00 -5.42
CA SER A 43 6.19 5.78 -6.15
C SER A 43 6.89 4.49 -5.70
N LYS A 44 6.81 4.15 -4.41
CA LYS A 44 7.34 2.90 -3.85
C LYS A 44 6.43 1.67 -4.08
N GLY A 45 5.31 1.83 -4.78
CA GLY A 45 4.40 0.74 -5.13
C GLY A 45 3.25 0.52 -4.14
N ALA A 46 3.02 1.43 -3.18
CA ALA A 46 1.90 1.32 -2.27
C ALA A 46 0.55 1.40 -3.01
N GLN A 47 -0.34 0.46 -2.71
CA GLN A 47 -1.69 0.43 -3.28
C GLN A 47 -2.65 1.27 -2.43
N ILE A 48 -3.34 2.21 -3.06
CA ILE A 48 -4.30 3.06 -2.37
C ILE A 48 -5.71 2.43 -2.34
N SER A 49 -6.37 2.51 -1.18
CA SER A 49 -7.76 2.06 -1.05
C SER A 49 -8.73 2.94 -1.85
N PRO A 50 -9.80 2.37 -2.44
CA PRO A 50 -10.83 3.11 -3.18
C PRO A 50 -11.42 4.29 -2.42
N THR A 51 -11.70 4.12 -1.12
CA THR A 51 -12.27 5.19 -0.29
C THR A 51 -11.30 6.34 -0.11
N VAL A 52 -10.02 6.04 0.15
CA VAL A 52 -8.98 7.05 0.37
C VAL A 52 -8.70 7.82 -0.93
N ASN A 53 -8.65 7.13 -2.06
CA ASN A 53 -8.54 7.78 -3.37
C ASN A 53 -9.69 8.77 -3.60
N ASN A 54 -10.94 8.35 -3.34
CA ASN A 54 -12.10 9.21 -3.51
C ASN A 54 -12.08 10.41 -2.58
N LEU A 55 -11.61 10.25 -1.33
CA LEU A 55 -11.40 11.37 -0.42
C LEU A 55 -10.39 12.35 -1.00
N LEU A 56 -9.19 11.89 -1.38
CA LEU A 56 -8.15 12.76 -1.93
C LEU A 56 -8.61 13.53 -3.18
N VAL A 57 -9.39 12.88 -4.05
CA VAL A 57 -9.99 13.51 -5.25
C VAL A 57 -11.04 14.55 -4.86
N ASN A 58 -11.93 14.25 -3.91
CA ASN A 58 -12.97 15.19 -3.47
C ASN A 58 -12.38 16.45 -2.81
N TYR A 59 -11.28 16.31 -2.08
CA TYR A 59 -10.58 17.43 -1.42
C TYR A 59 -9.48 18.06 -2.28
N LYS A 60 -9.38 17.69 -3.57
CA LYS A 60 -8.42 18.24 -4.54
C LYS A 60 -6.94 18.11 -4.12
N TYR A 61 -6.60 17.10 -3.32
CA TYR A 61 -5.19 16.79 -3.04
C TYR A 61 -4.46 16.27 -4.28
N TRP A 62 -5.19 15.62 -5.19
CA TRP A 62 -4.68 15.19 -6.49
C TRP A 62 -5.82 14.98 -7.50
N ASP A 63 -5.48 14.87 -8.78
CA ASP A 63 -6.45 14.69 -9.86
C ASP A 63 -6.35 13.28 -10.47
N LYS A 64 -7.05 12.34 -9.84
CA LYS A 64 -7.16 10.94 -10.31
C LYS A 64 -8.62 10.55 -10.45
N SER A 65 -8.89 9.54 -11.27
CA SER A 65 -10.23 8.98 -11.41
C SER A 65 -10.72 8.36 -10.09
N LYS A 66 -12.00 8.56 -9.77
CA LYS A 66 -12.65 7.95 -8.61
C LYS A 66 -12.78 6.44 -8.79
N MET A 67 -12.68 5.69 -7.70
CA MET A 67 -12.79 4.23 -7.68
C MET A 67 -14.09 3.79 -6.99
N ALA A 68 -14.70 2.70 -7.46
CA ALA A 68 -15.87 2.11 -6.83
C ALA A 68 -15.50 1.48 -5.48
N SER A 69 -15.95 2.10 -4.38
CA SER A 69 -15.61 1.67 -3.01
C SER A 69 -16.53 0.60 -2.44
N TRP A 70 -17.70 0.38 -3.04
CA TRP A 70 -18.70 -0.56 -2.55
C TRP A 70 -19.17 -1.47 -3.70
N LYS A 71 -19.16 -2.78 -3.46
CA LYS A 71 -19.81 -3.76 -4.34
C LYS A 71 -20.79 -4.57 -3.49
N PRO A 72 -22.12 -4.44 -3.68
CA PRO A 72 -23.07 -5.25 -2.93
C PRO A 72 -22.88 -6.72 -3.32
N LYS A 73 -22.76 -7.61 -2.33
CA LYS A 73 -22.71 -9.04 -2.57
C LYS A 73 -24.10 -9.47 -3.05
N SER A 74 -24.23 -9.75 -4.35
CA SER A 74 -25.46 -10.34 -4.89
C SER A 74 -25.77 -11.60 -4.10
N LYS A 75 -27.00 -11.71 -3.57
CA LYS A 75 -27.45 -12.91 -2.86
C LYS A 75 -27.48 -14.06 -3.86
N SER A 76 -26.47 -14.93 -3.81
CA SER A 76 -26.53 -16.24 -4.44
C SER A 76 -27.74 -16.98 -3.84
N LYS A 77 -28.74 -17.22 -4.69
CA LYS A 77 -29.88 -18.13 -4.44
C LYS A 77 -29.34 -19.45 -3.88
N THR A 78 -29.68 -19.76 -2.63
CA THR A 78 -29.76 -21.13 -2.16
C THR A 78 -30.72 -21.89 -3.09
N LYS A 79 -30.20 -22.80 -3.91
CA LYS A 79 -30.95 -23.94 -4.45
C LYS A 79 -30.33 -25.18 -3.81
N GLU A 80 -30.91 -25.60 -2.71
CA GLU A 80 -30.84 -26.97 -2.22
C GLU A 80 -32.12 -27.68 -2.67
N ALA A 81 -31.99 -28.68 -3.53
CA ALA A 81 -32.88 -29.85 -3.66
C ALA A 81 -32.19 -30.85 -4.61
N GLY A 82 -31.93 -32.05 -4.09
CA GLY A 82 -30.99 -33.03 -4.64
C GLY A 82 -31.44 -33.82 -5.88
N GLY A 83 -30.49 -34.62 -6.38
CA GLY A 83 -30.66 -35.63 -7.43
C GLY A 83 -29.30 -36.25 -7.80
N ILE A 84 -29.13 -37.54 -7.54
CA ILE A 84 -27.88 -38.31 -7.54
C ILE A 84 -27.54 -38.85 -8.95
N LYS A 85 -26.31 -38.56 -9.45
CA LYS A 85 -25.31 -39.34 -10.26
C LYS A 85 -25.75 -40.11 -11.54
N PRO A 86 -24.85 -40.45 -12.53
CA PRO A 86 -23.37 -40.50 -12.49
C PRO A 86 -22.59 -39.90 -13.70
N ALA A 87 -21.25 -39.96 -13.56
CA ALA A 87 -20.11 -39.60 -14.43
C ALA A 87 -20.10 -40.33 -15.81
N PRO A 88 -19.22 -40.05 -16.83
CA PRO A 88 -17.78 -39.76 -16.68
C PRO A 88 -17.05 -38.87 -17.73
N ALA A 89 -15.82 -38.47 -17.34
CA ALA A 89 -14.60 -38.27 -18.15
C ALA A 89 -14.50 -37.10 -19.16
N LYS A 90 -13.59 -36.14 -18.87
CA LYS A 90 -12.29 -35.97 -19.58
C LYS A 90 -11.48 -34.74 -19.11
N LYS A 91 -10.20 -35.00 -18.77
CA LYS A 91 -8.99 -34.14 -18.78
C LYS A 91 -8.99 -32.95 -17.79
N LEU A 92 -8.21 -32.86 -16.72
CA LEU A 92 -6.81 -33.25 -16.45
C LEU A 92 -5.82 -32.80 -17.53
N THR A 93 -5.26 -31.61 -17.32
CA THR A 93 -3.96 -31.20 -17.85
C THR A 93 -3.17 -30.66 -16.67
N SER A 94 -2.35 -31.55 -16.10
CA SER A 94 -1.10 -31.24 -15.41
C SER A 94 -0.02 -30.88 -16.45
N GLU A 95 1.08 -30.29 -15.98
CA GLU A 95 2.23 -29.73 -16.72
C GLU A 95 1.96 -28.33 -17.31
N SER A 96 2.71 -27.29 -16.96
CA SER A 96 4.16 -27.26 -16.90
C SER A 96 4.66 -26.45 -15.70
N GLY A 97 5.40 -27.12 -14.82
CA GLY A 97 6.50 -26.50 -14.10
C GLY A 97 7.79 -26.67 -14.90
N GLU A 98 8.76 -25.81 -14.57
CA GLU A 98 10.20 -25.93 -14.81
C GLU A 98 10.80 -25.33 -16.10
N ILE A 99 11.28 -24.07 -15.98
CA ILE A 99 12.64 -23.59 -16.36
C ILE A 99 12.96 -22.47 -15.33
N LEU A 100 13.75 -22.65 -14.27
CA LEU A 100 15.21 -22.83 -14.15
C LEU A 100 16.04 -21.67 -14.73
N ASN A 101 16.49 -20.74 -13.89
CA ASN A 101 17.88 -20.26 -13.78
C ASN A 101 17.96 -19.24 -12.61
N ALA A 102 18.43 -19.55 -11.40
CA ALA A 102 19.78 -19.95 -11.00
C ALA A 102 20.89 -18.97 -11.44
N GLU A 103 21.34 -18.17 -10.47
CA GLU A 103 22.75 -17.97 -10.11
C GLU A 103 23.61 -16.89 -10.81
N ALA A 104 23.76 -15.77 -10.10
CA ALA A 104 25.02 -15.06 -9.79
C ALA A 104 24.62 -13.86 -8.89
N ARG A 105 24.75 -13.81 -7.56
CA ARG A 105 25.92 -13.90 -6.66
C ARG A 105 27.14 -13.11 -7.13
N SER A 106 27.62 -12.26 -6.21
CA SER A 106 28.86 -11.47 -6.20
C SER A 106 28.75 -10.16 -7.00
N GLU A 107 29.01 -8.95 -6.47
CA GLU A 107 29.84 -8.52 -5.33
C GLU A 107 29.30 -7.19 -4.74
N THR A 108 29.19 -7.12 -3.42
CA THR A 108 29.57 -5.92 -2.63
C THR A 108 31.09 -6.01 -2.42
N PRO A 109 31.87 -4.91 -2.43
CA PRO A 109 31.88 -4.02 -1.26
C PRO A 109 32.33 -2.54 -1.47
N ALA A 110 31.88 -1.71 -0.52
CA ALA A 110 32.62 -0.71 0.24
C ALA A 110 33.31 0.52 -0.41
N THR A 111 33.15 1.63 0.33
CA THR A 111 33.99 2.86 0.44
C THR A 111 33.50 4.00 -0.45
N GLU A 112 32.87 5.04 0.09
CA GLU A 112 33.50 6.22 0.74
C GLU A 112 32.35 7.01 1.44
N SER A 113 32.23 7.14 2.77
CA SER A 113 33.01 7.91 3.76
C SER A 113 33.32 9.33 3.28
N GLN A 114 32.58 10.38 3.65
CA GLN A 114 32.71 11.14 4.90
C GLN A 114 31.48 12.07 5.00
N SER A 115 30.70 12.15 6.09
CA SER A 115 31.02 12.74 7.40
C SER A 115 31.55 14.17 7.34
N GLU A 116 30.66 15.14 7.10
CA GLU A 116 30.92 16.54 7.41
C GLU A 116 30.28 16.88 8.76
N ALA A 117 31.08 16.73 9.82
CA ALA A 117 30.81 17.34 11.10
C ALA A 117 31.15 18.84 11.01
N PRO A 118 30.38 19.72 11.67
CA PRO A 118 30.65 21.16 11.63
C PRO A 118 31.97 21.44 12.36
N SER A 119 32.90 22.06 11.62
CA SER A 119 34.14 22.59 12.18
C SER A 119 33.82 23.69 13.18
N ALA A 120 34.25 23.46 14.42
CA ALA A 120 34.38 24.46 15.45
C ALA A 120 35.80 25.03 15.39
N GLU A 121 35.92 26.31 15.07
CA GLU A 121 37.06 27.21 15.34
C GLU A 121 36.59 28.62 14.95
N ALA A 122 36.96 29.75 15.55
CA ALA A 122 37.27 30.17 16.91
C ALA A 122 37.32 31.73 16.84
N VAL A 123 37.08 32.40 17.96
CA VAL A 123 37.52 33.77 18.29
C VAL A 123 36.83 34.96 17.59
N THR A 124 36.04 35.72 18.37
CA THR A 124 36.40 37.12 18.69
C THR A 124 35.64 37.61 19.92
N ALA A 125 36.44 38.09 20.88
CA ALA A 125 36.01 38.76 22.09
C ALA A 125 35.35 40.11 21.77
N ASN A 126 34.34 40.50 22.54
CA ASN A 126 33.88 41.89 22.60
C ASN A 126 33.65 42.24 24.08
N ILE A 127 34.64 42.91 24.67
CA ILE A 127 34.50 43.86 25.78
C ILE A 127 34.60 45.23 25.14
#